data_AF-A0A117STU3-F1
#
_entry.id   AF-A0A117STU3-F1
#
_cell.length_a   1.000
_cell.length_b   1.000
_cell.length_c   1.000
_cell.angle_alpha   90.00
_cell.angle_beta   90.00
_cell.angle_gamma   90.00
#
_symmetry.space_group_name_H-M   'P 1'
#
loop_
_entity.id
_entity.type
_entity.pdbx_description
1 polymer ?
#
loop_
_entity_poly.entity_id
_entity_poly.type
_entity_poly.pdbx_seq_one_letter_code
_entity_poly.pdbx_strand_id
1 'polypeptide(L)'
;MAVSLRLGDLELLSKLINSTPMDLTKLFKARKRDNTYIIPLLREPWVLSIDLNDQYSLESGNGRLSVEGVDIKVNNRQARVVAGFLASNGYIYGSYIGGGGAFKCMRININTPTGLAVPLNNIIFESTQAYVSRYEGRIIVPRCTLSSSAGLTTSKLIFAALNAQAMGNVTVEISTLKVLYL
;
A
#
# COMPACT_ATOMS: atom_id res chain seq x y z
N MET A 1 21.62 -3.23 11.12
CA MET A 1 20.59 -2.54 11.93
C MET A 1 19.27 -2.66 11.20
N ALA A 2 18.19 -3.05 11.87
CA ALA A 2 16.87 -3.10 11.25
C ALA A 2 16.24 -1.69 11.25
N VAL A 3 15.59 -1.33 10.14
CA VAL A 3 14.81 -0.09 10.03
C VAL A 3 13.39 -0.36 10.47
N SER A 4 12.83 0.49 11.34
CA SER A 4 11.45 0.37 11.81
C SER A 4 10.64 1.55 11.29
N LEU A 5 9.58 1.25 10.53
CA LEU A 5 8.69 2.24 9.92
C LEU A 5 7.27 2.05 10.44
N ARG A 6 6.61 3.12 10.83
CA ARG A 6 5.22 3.08 11.30
C ARG A 6 4.28 3.33 10.13
N LEU A 7 3.23 2.52 9.99
CA LEU A 7 2.19 2.72 8.99
C LEU A 7 1.31 3.89 9.40
N GLY A 8 1.07 4.80 8.47
CA GLY A 8 0.28 6.00 8.70
C GLY A 8 1.12 7.18 9.17
N ASP A 9 1.05 8.27 8.45
CA ASP A 9 1.67 9.56 8.76
C ASP A 9 0.61 10.52 9.31
N LEU A 10 0.51 10.57 10.64
CA LEU A 10 -0.47 11.40 11.34
C LEU A 10 -0.17 12.90 11.17
N GLU A 11 1.10 13.27 10.99
CA GLU A 11 1.49 14.66 10.75
C GLU A 11 1.03 15.08 9.36
N LEU A 12 1.28 14.25 8.34
CA LEU A 12 0.81 14.49 6.99
C LEU A 12 -0.73 14.48 6.91
N LEU A 13 -1.41 13.63 7.68
CA LEU A 13 -2.88 13.66 7.79
C LEU A 13 -3.38 14.99 8.36
N SER A 14 -2.76 15.48 9.43
CA SER A 14 -3.10 16.79 10.01
C SER A 14 -2.87 17.93 9.02
N LYS A 15 -1.76 17.88 8.27
CA LYS A 15 -1.50 18.83 7.17
C LYS A 15 -2.55 18.75 6.08
N LEU A 16 -2.98 17.54 5.71
CA LEU A 16 -4.00 17.34 4.67
C LEU A 16 -5.33 17.99 5.03
N ILE A 17 -5.80 17.78 6.26
CA ILE A 17 -7.07 18.35 6.75
C ILE A 17 -7.05 19.88 6.70
N ASN A 18 -5.89 20.48 6.99
CA ASN A 18 -5.70 21.93 7.03
C ASN A 18 -5.10 22.51 5.74
N SER A 19 -5.06 21.74 4.66
CA SER A 19 -4.35 22.12 3.44
C SER A 19 -5.06 23.23 2.67
N THR A 20 -4.30 24.21 2.23
CA THR A 20 -4.74 25.15 1.20
C THR A 20 -4.65 24.49 -0.19
N PRO A 21 -5.33 25.03 -1.23
CA PRO A 21 -5.15 24.57 -2.61
C PRO A 21 -3.68 24.51 -3.08
N MET A 22 -2.84 25.42 -2.57
CA MET A 22 -1.42 25.42 -2.88
C MET A 22 -0.70 24.25 -2.21
N ASP A 23 -1.04 23.91 -0.95
CA ASP A 23 -0.47 22.75 -0.26
C ASP A 23 -0.87 21.45 -0.96
N LEU A 24 -2.12 21.34 -1.39
CA LEU A 24 -2.61 20.17 -2.14
C LEU A 24 -1.76 19.93 -3.40
N THR A 25 -1.45 20.97 -4.16
CA THR A 25 -0.65 20.84 -5.40
C THR A 25 0.85 20.67 -5.13
N LYS A 26 1.43 21.41 -4.19
CA LYS A 26 2.88 21.38 -3.94
C LYS A 26 3.33 20.23 -3.05
N LEU A 27 2.65 20.00 -1.94
CA LEU A 27 3.00 19.01 -0.93
C LEU A 27 2.41 17.63 -1.29
N PHE A 28 1.10 17.59 -1.55
CA PHE A 28 0.39 16.34 -1.85
C PHE A 28 0.44 15.94 -3.32
N LYS A 29 1.05 16.76 -4.18
CA LYS A 29 1.14 16.52 -5.64
C LYS A 29 -0.23 16.23 -6.26
N ALA A 30 -1.28 16.84 -5.72
CA ALA A 30 -2.63 16.63 -6.17
C ALA A 30 -2.81 17.18 -7.59
N ARG A 31 -3.52 16.43 -8.43
CA ARG A 31 -3.94 16.87 -9.77
C ARG A 31 -5.30 17.55 -9.65
N LYS A 32 -5.41 18.78 -10.13
CA LYS A 32 -6.69 19.48 -10.17
C LYS A 32 -7.50 19.01 -11.37
N ARG A 33 -8.77 18.63 -11.15
CA ARG A 33 -9.78 18.36 -12.17
C ARG A 33 -11.04 19.12 -11.78
N ASP A 34 -11.41 20.10 -12.59
CA ASP A 34 -12.50 21.04 -12.29
C ASP A 34 -12.31 21.69 -10.91
N ASN A 35 -13.27 21.51 -9.99
CA ASN A 35 -13.19 21.99 -8.62
C ASN A 35 -12.61 20.96 -7.65
N THR A 36 -12.13 19.80 -8.10
CA THR A 36 -11.66 18.70 -7.27
C THR A 36 -10.14 18.49 -7.39
N TYR A 37 -9.50 18.12 -6.27
CA TYR A 37 -8.09 17.78 -6.17
C TYR A 37 -7.95 16.27 -5.97
N ILE A 38 -7.26 15.60 -6.88
CA ILE A 38 -7.02 14.16 -6.85
C ILE A 38 -5.64 13.90 -6.28
N ILE A 39 -5.56 13.36 -5.07
CA ILE A 39 -4.30 13.00 -4.41
C ILE A 39 -3.83 11.64 -4.93
N PRO A 40 -2.60 11.51 -5.43
CA PRO A 40 -2.06 10.23 -5.89
C PRO A 40 -1.75 9.31 -4.70
N LEU A 41 -1.84 8.00 -4.93
CA LEU A 41 -1.69 6.96 -3.90
C LEU A 41 -0.45 7.16 -3.01
N LEU A 42 0.71 7.48 -3.61
CA LEU A 42 1.99 7.61 -2.90
C LEU A 42 2.07 8.84 -1.97
N ARG A 43 1.04 9.69 -1.97
CA ARG A 43 0.92 10.88 -1.11
C ARG A 43 -0.22 10.75 -0.10
N GLU A 44 -0.90 9.62 -0.08
CA GLU A 44 -1.96 9.34 0.89
C GLU A 44 -1.36 9.12 2.29
N PRO A 45 -1.88 9.79 3.34
CA PRO A 45 -1.32 9.68 4.69
C PRO A 45 -1.36 8.28 5.32
N TRP A 46 -2.16 7.37 4.79
CA TRP A 46 -2.29 5.99 5.29
C TRP A 46 -1.52 4.96 4.45
N VAL A 47 -0.70 5.44 3.50
CA VAL A 47 0.14 4.63 2.63
C VAL A 47 1.60 4.83 3.02
N LEU A 48 2.30 3.71 3.25
CA LEU A 48 3.74 3.66 3.36
C LEU A 48 4.30 3.07 2.06
N SER A 49 5.23 3.79 1.43
CA SER A 49 5.91 3.35 0.21
C SER A 49 7.40 3.19 0.49
N ILE A 50 7.94 2.04 0.09
CA ILE A 50 9.37 1.73 0.15
C ILE A 50 9.87 1.54 -1.27
N ASP A 51 10.95 2.25 -1.63
CA ASP A 51 11.61 2.08 -2.91
C ASP A 51 12.46 0.80 -2.91
N LEU A 52 12.37 0.01 -3.98
CA LEU A 52 13.15 -1.21 -4.14
C LEU A 52 14.51 -0.94 -4.81
N ASN A 53 14.81 0.31 -5.18
CA ASN A 53 16.00 0.78 -5.91
C ASN A 53 16.15 0.26 -7.35
N ASP A 54 15.53 -0.87 -7.67
CA ASP A 54 15.51 -1.47 -9.00
C ASP A 54 14.08 -1.74 -9.48
N GLN A 55 13.96 -2.03 -10.78
CA GLN A 55 12.73 -2.49 -11.39
C GLN A 55 12.71 -4.03 -11.47
N TYR A 56 11.63 -4.63 -10.98
CA TYR A 56 11.43 -6.08 -10.94
C TYR A 56 10.21 -6.47 -11.77
N SER A 57 10.25 -7.65 -12.38
CA SER A 57 9.07 -8.24 -12.99
C SER A 57 8.17 -8.84 -11.90
N LEU A 58 6.86 -8.71 -12.02
CA LEU A 58 5.93 -9.40 -11.12
C LEU A 58 5.80 -10.90 -11.43
N GLU A 59 6.18 -11.27 -12.65
CA GLU A 59 6.26 -12.65 -13.15
C GLU A 59 7.64 -12.89 -13.76
N SER A 60 8.41 -13.84 -13.25
CA SER A 60 9.50 -14.42 -14.03
C SER A 60 9.07 -15.80 -14.51
N GLY A 61 9.67 -16.29 -15.61
CA GLY A 61 9.22 -17.49 -16.32
C GLY A 61 9.00 -18.76 -15.47
N ASN A 62 9.50 -18.81 -14.23
CA ASN A 62 9.29 -19.92 -13.29
C ASN A 62 8.83 -19.48 -11.88
N GLY A 63 8.56 -18.20 -11.62
CA GLY A 63 8.33 -17.75 -10.25
C GLY A 63 7.63 -16.39 -10.08
N ARG A 64 7.22 -16.14 -8.85
CA ARG A 64 6.48 -14.95 -8.41
C ARG A 64 7.36 -14.07 -7.56
N LEU A 65 7.18 -12.76 -7.69
CA LEU A 65 7.91 -11.82 -6.88
C LEU A 65 7.52 -11.95 -5.40
N SER A 66 8.52 -12.04 -4.53
CA SER A 66 8.38 -12.08 -3.09
C SER A 66 9.43 -11.19 -2.45
N VAL A 67 9.21 -10.80 -1.19
CA VAL A 67 10.20 -10.12 -0.37
C VAL A 67 10.53 -10.92 0.88
N GLU A 68 11.81 -10.90 1.27
CA GLU A 68 12.34 -11.40 2.54
C GLU A 68 12.92 -10.26 3.38
N GLY A 69 13.08 -10.51 4.68
CA GLY A 69 13.63 -9.53 5.62
C GLY A 69 12.70 -8.36 5.91
N VAL A 70 11.39 -8.54 5.71
CA VAL A 70 10.34 -7.59 6.08
C VAL A 70 9.37 -8.28 7.03
N ASP A 71 9.32 -7.81 8.27
CA ASP A 71 8.38 -8.27 9.29
C ASP A 71 7.33 -7.20 9.57
N ILE A 72 6.11 -7.62 9.92
CA ILE A 72 4.96 -6.74 10.11
C ILE A 72 4.38 -6.99 11.49
N LYS A 73 4.67 -6.06 12.40
CA LYS A 73 4.15 -6.11 13.77
C LYS A 73 2.85 -5.35 13.85
N VAL A 74 1.81 -6.04 14.33
CA VAL A 74 0.46 -5.50 14.46
C VAL A 74 0.10 -5.39 15.93
N ASN A 75 0.11 -4.17 16.46
CA ASN A 75 -0.17 -3.88 17.87
C ASN A 75 -1.68 -3.86 18.19
N ASN A 76 -2.53 -3.79 17.17
CA ASN A 76 -3.98 -3.86 17.32
C ASN A 76 -4.55 -4.98 16.44
N ARG A 77 -5.15 -6.01 17.05
CA ARG A 77 -5.72 -7.18 16.33
C ARG A 77 -6.83 -6.82 15.34
N GLN A 78 -7.43 -5.62 15.46
CA GLN A 78 -8.43 -5.11 14.53
C GLN A 78 -7.83 -4.38 13.33
N ALA A 79 -6.53 -4.07 13.32
CA ALA A 79 -5.86 -3.46 12.18
C ALA A 79 -5.99 -4.35 10.93
N ARG A 80 -6.28 -3.72 9.79
CA ARG A 80 -6.35 -4.35 8.47
C ARG A 80 -5.45 -3.59 7.50
N VAL A 81 -4.57 -4.33 6.81
CA VAL A 81 -3.54 -3.76 5.94
C VAL A 81 -3.43 -4.59 4.66
N VAL A 82 -3.15 -3.90 3.56
CA VAL A 82 -2.61 -4.51 2.34
C VAL A 82 -1.12 -4.25 2.30
N ALA A 83 -0.32 -5.29 2.09
CA ALA A 83 1.10 -5.16 1.78
C ALA A 83 1.38 -5.81 0.42
N GLY A 84 2.00 -5.11 -0.51
CA GLY A 84 2.21 -5.63 -1.85
C GLY A 84 2.99 -4.72 -2.77
N PHE A 85 3.21 -5.18 -3.99
CA PHE A 85 3.98 -4.47 -5.00
C PHE A 85 3.06 -3.58 -5.83
N LEU A 86 3.41 -2.30 -5.99
CA LEU A 86 2.70 -1.41 -6.92
C LEU A 86 3.19 -1.68 -8.34
N ALA A 87 2.30 -2.24 -9.16
CA ALA A 87 2.58 -2.62 -10.53
C ALA A 87 2.51 -1.42 -11.49
N SER A 88 3.14 -1.56 -12.65
CA SER A 88 3.12 -0.59 -13.75
C SER A 88 1.70 -0.29 -14.28
N ASN A 89 0.73 -1.18 -14.08
CA ASN A 89 -0.68 -0.96 -14.42
C ASN A 89 -1.48 -0.23 -13.34
N GLY A 90 -0.85 0.22 -12.26
CA GLY A 90 -1.49 0.97 -11.17
C GLY A 90 -2.19 0.10 -10.12
N TYR A 91 -2.11 -1.23 -10.20
CA TYR A 91 -2.67 -2.14 -9.20
C TYR A 91 -1.62 -2.57 -8.17
N ILE A 92 -2.07 -2.91 -6.97
CA ILE A 92 -1.21 -3.52 -5.95
C ILE A 92 -1.40 -5.04 -5.97
N TYR A 93 -0.31 -5.80 -5.99
CA TYR A 93 -0.35 -7.25 -5.90
C TYR A 93 0.39 -7.71 -4.66
N GLY A 94 -0.29 -8.44 -3.75
CA GLY A 94 0.38 -8.90 -2.55
C GLY A 94 -0.47 -9.67 -1.55
N SER A 95 -0.30 -9.31 -0.29
CA SER A 95 -0.85 -10.00 0.87
C SER A 95 -1.80 -9.09 1.67
N TYR A 96 -2.86 -9.70 2.18
CA TYR A 96 -3.76 -9.10 3.16
C TYR A 96 -3.30 -9.48 4.57
N ILE A 97 -3.22 -8.49 5.46
CA ILE A 97 -2.73 -8.65 6.84
C ILE A 97 -3.80 -8.19 7.81
N GLY A 98 -4.05 -9.03 8.82
CA GLY A 98 -5.17 -8.89 9.75
C GLY A 98 -6.39 -9.71 9.31
N GLY A 99 -7.36 -9.91 10.22
CA GLY A 99 -8.55 -10.72 9.96
C GLY A 99 -8.33 -12.23 10.07
N GLY A 100 -9.40 -13.01 9.95
CA GLY A 100 -9.38 -14.48 9.94
C GLY A 100 -9.91 -15.02 8.61
N GLY A 101 -9.36 -16.13 8.12
CA GLY A 101 -9.82 -16.80 6.90
C GLY A 101 -8.73 -17.54 6.14
N ALA A 102 -9.10 -18.46 5.26
CA ALA A 102 -8.18 -19.20 4.40
C ALA A 102 -7.65 -18.35 3.22
N PHE A 103 -6.67 -18.86 2.50
CA PHE A 103 -6.14 -18.27 1.25
C PHE A 103 -7.29 -18.03 0.25
N LYS A 104 -7.75 -16.79 0.15
CA LYS A 104 -8.70 -16.33 -0.85
C LYS A 104 -8.07 -15.19 -1.62
N CYS A 105 -8.24 -15.22 -2.92
CA CYS A 105 -7.83 -14.13 -3.78
C CYS A 105 -8.91 -13.08 -3.82
N MET A 106 -8.58 -11.93 -3.25
CA MET A 106 -9.54 -10.86 -3.04
C MET A 106 -9.09 -9.64 -3.83
N ARG A 107 -10.05 -9.02 -4.52
CA ARG A 107 -9.90 -7.68 -5.07
C ARG A 107 -10.45 -6.69 -4.04
N ILE A 108 -9.63 -5.74 -3.62
CA ILE A 108 -9.95 -4.74 -2.61
C ILE A 108 -9.68 -3.36 -3.20
N ASN A 109 -10.54 -2.38 -2.91
CA ASN A 109 -10.25 -0.99 -3.25
C ASN A 109 -9.39 -0.37 -2.14
N ILE A 110 -8.28 0.25 -2.53
CA ILE A 110 -7.49 1.10 -1.64
C ILE A 110 -8.08 2.50 -1.71
N ASN A 111 -8.66 2.91 -0.60
CA ASN A 111 -9.32 4.20 -0.43
C ASN A 111 -9.10 4.68 1.02
N THR A 112 -9.74 5.79 1.38
CA THR A 112 -9.70 6.30 2.75
C THR A 112 -10.07 5.20 3.74
N PRO A 113 -9.21 4.92 4.74
CA PRO A 113 -9.42 3.84 5.68
C PRO A 113 -10.79 3.95 6.36
N THR A 114 -11.50 2.83 6.47
CA THR A 114 -12.80 2.81 7.15
C THR A 114 -12.66 3.27 8.60
N GLY A 115 -13.58 4.11 9.06
CA GLY A 115 -13.53 4.69 10.41
C GLY A 115 -12.55 5.85 10.56
N LEU A 116 -11.85 6.27 9.50
CA LEU A 116 -11.09 7.50 9.48
C LEU A 116 -12.00 8.65 9.02
N ALA A 117 -12.35 9.55 9.94
CA ALA A 117 -13.10 10.76 9.59
C ALA A 117 -12.11 11.84 9.11
N VAL A 118 -12.13 12.16 7.81
CA VAL A 118 -11.34 13.24 7.24
C VAL A 118 -12.30 14.25 6.60
N PRO A 119 -12.50 15.44 7.18
CA PRO A 119 -13.39 16.45 6.59
C PRO A 119 -12.68 17.08 5.40
N LEU A 120 -12.94 16.56 4.19
CA LEU A 120 -12.27 16.99 2.98
C LEU A 120 -13.27 17.52 1.95
N ASN A 121 -13.28 18.83 1.78
CA ASN A 121 -14.01 19.47 0.69
C ASN A 121 -13.18 19.36 -0.58
N ASN A 122 -13.80 18.95 -1.69
CA ASN A 122 -13.19 19.00 -3.01
C ASN A 122 -11.89 18.18 -3.15
N ILE A 123 -11.65 17.19 -2.31
CA ILE A 123 -10.48 16.31 -2.42
C ILE A 123 -10.99 14.88 -2.60
N ILE A 124 -10.41 14.17 -3.56
CA ILE A 124 -10.60 12.74 -3.73
C ILE A 124 -9.23 12.05 -3.81
N PHE A 125 -9.24 10.75 -3.56
CA PHE A 125 -8.05 9.91 -3.59
C PHE A 125 -8.04 9.10 -4.88
N GLU A 126 -6.85 8.85 -5.42
CA GLU A 126 -6.67 8.03 -6.60
C GLU A 126 -7.16 6.61 -6.32
N SER A 127 -8.15 6.16 -7.08
CA SER A 127 -8.68 4.82 -6.90
C SER A 127 -7.64 3.80 -7.37
N THR A 128 -7.02 3.14 -6.42
CA THR A 128 -6.12 1.99 -6.65
C THR A 128 -6.82 0.73 -6.18
N GLN A 129 -6.65 -0.39 -6.88
CA GLN A 129 -7.15 -1.68 -6.41
C GLN A 129 -5.99 -2.61 -6.09
N ALA A 130 -6.20 -3.41 -5.07
CA ALA A 130 -5.27 -4.42 -4.63
C ALA A 130 -5.84 -5.82 -4.89
N TYR A 131 -4.98 -6.67 -5.40
CA TYR A 131 -5.20 -8.10 -5.56
C TYR A 131 -4.36 -8.81 -4.52
N VAL A 132 -5.03 -9.41 -3.55
CA VAL A 132 -4.36 -9.92 -2.35
C VAL A 132 -4.74 -11.36 -2.04
N SER A 133 -3.79 -12.07 -1.44
CA SER A 133 -4.02 -13.36 -0.78
C SER A 133 -3.62 -13.30 0.68
N ARG A 134 -4.03 -14.26 1.51
CA ARG A 134 -3.48 -14.38 2.87
C ARG A 134 -2.21 -15.22 2.80
N TYR A 135 -1.05 -14.62 3.03
CA TYR A 135 0.23 -15.33 3.16
C TYR A 135 0.88 -14.95 4.48
N GLU A 136 1.20 -15.94 5.31
CA GLU A 136 1.87 -15.71 6.59
C GLU A 136 3.39 -15.62 6.36
N GLY A 137 4.01 -14.56 6.89
CA GLY A 137 5.46 -14.38 6.93
C GLY A 137 6.14 -13.95 5.63
N ARG A 138 5.45 -13.86 4.48
CA ARG A 138 6.02 -13.28 3.24
C ARG A 138 5.02 -12.41 2.49
N ILE A 139 5.52 -11.31 1.92
CA ILE A 139 4.77 -10.51 0.96
C ILE A 139 5.13 -11.06 -0.42
N ILE A 140 4.15 -11.69 -1.07
CA ILE A 140 4.33 -12.39 -2.35
C ILE A 140 3.18 -12.01 -3.29
N VAL A 141 3.48 -11.90 -4.57
CA VAL A 141 2.47 -11.73 -5.62
C VAL A 141 1.54 -12.96 -5.63
N PRO A 142 0.21 -12.79 -5.54
CA PRO A 142 -0.73 -13.90 -5.52
C PRO A 142 -0.90 -14.53 -6.92
N ARG A 143 -1.04 -15.87 -6.99
CA ARG A 143 -1.14 -16.64 -8.25
C ARG A 143 -2.41 -16.36 -9.06
N CYS A 144 -3.51 -16.26 -8.35
CA CYS A 144 -4.87 -16.13 -8.88
C CYS A 144 -5.15 -14.87 -9.68
N THR A 145 -4.24 -13.90 -9.67
CA THR A 145 -4.41 -12.61 -10.32
C THR A 145 -3.49 -12.44 -11.51
N LEU A 146 -2.82 -13.54 -11.89
CA LEU A 146 -1.79 -13.53 -12.92
C LEU A 146 -2.27 -13.77 -14.35
N SER A 147 -3.57 -14.04 -14.55
CA SER A 147 -4.11 -14.37 -15.87
C SER A 147 -4.04 -13.21 -16.88
N SER A 148 -3.66 -12.00 -16.46
CA SER A 148 -3.53 -10.81 -17.32
C SER A 148 -2.31 -9.93 -16.98
N SER A 149 -1.27 -10.47 -16.35
CA SER A 149 -0.11 -9.69 -15.83
C SER A 149 1.22 -9.97 -16.52
N ALA A 150 1.19 -10.56 -17.71
CA ALA A 150 2.38 -10.70 -18.54
C ALA A 150 3.03 -9.31 -18.76
N GLY A 151 4.31 -9.20 -18.39
CA GLY A 151 5.10 -7.98 -18.57
C GLY A 151 4.86 -6.88 -17.54
N LEU A 152 4.11 -7.13 -16.46
CA LEU A 152 4.00 -6.15 -15.37
C LEU A 152 5.28 -6.06 -14.57
N THR A 153 5.66 -4.83 -14.24
CA THR A 153 6.85 -4.53 -13.44
C THR A 153 6.51 -3.71 -12.21
N THR A 154 7.41 -3.66 -11.24
CA THR A 154 7.30 -2.86 -10.02
C THR A 154 8.68 -2.34 -9.61
N SER A 155 8.70 -1.21 -8.90
CA SER A 155 9.87 -0.70 -8.19
C SER A 155 9.53 -0.27 -6.76
N LYS A 156 8.30 -0.58 -6.30
CA LYS A 156 7.80 -0.08 -5.02
C LYS A 156 7.05 -1.15 -4.25
N LEU A 157 7.40 -1.27 -2.99
CA LEU A 157 6.64 -2.03 -2.00
C LEU A 157 5.72 -1.05 -1.24
N ILE A 158 4.44 -1.36 -1.23
CA ILE A 158 3.38 -0.54 -0.63
C ILE A 158 2.77 -1.27 0.55
N PHE A 159 2.55 -0.53 1.64
CA PHE A 159 1.69 -0.90 2.74
C PHE A 159 0.57 0.14 2.84
N ALA A 160 -0.68 -0.30 2.80
CA ALA A 160 -1.85 0.58 2.86
C ALA A 160 -2.77 0.14 4.00
N ALA A 161 -3.11 1.07 4.89
CA ALA A 161 -4.14 0.81 5.91
C ALA A 161 -5.52 0.76 5.25
N LEU A 162 -6.34 -0.20 5.67
CA LEU A 162 -7.74 -0.31 5.24
C LEU A 162 -8.72 0.22 6.28
N ASN A 163 -8.27 0.38 7.53
CA ASN A 163 -9.05 0.97 8.60
C ASN A 163 -8.21 1.87 9.51
N ALA A 164 -8.88 2.76 10.24
CA ALA A 164 -8.22 3.68 11.17
C ALA A 164 -7.40 2.95 12.25
N GLN A 165 -7.81 1.74 12.64
CA GLN A 165 -7.09 0.93 13.64
C GLN A 165 -5.69 0.52 13.17
N ALA A 166 -5.41 0.47 11.87
CA ALA A 166 -4.08 0.16 11.36
C ALA A 166 -3.13 1.37 11.41
N MET A 167 -3.66 2.60 11.29
CA MET A 167 -2.84 3.81 11.33
C MET A 167 -2.20 3.97 12.71
N GLY A 168 -0.89 4.09 12.74
CA GLY A 168 -0.10 4.15 13.95
C GLY A 168 -0.02 2.83 14.75
N ASN A 169 -0.72 1.76 14.40
CA ASN A 169 -0.66 0.51 15.17
C ASN A 169 -0.02 -0.65 14.40
N VAL A 170 0.48 -0.38 13.20
CA VAL A 170 1.24 -1.34 12.42
C VAL A 170 2.64 -0.80 12.20
N THR A 171 3.63 -1.63 12.50
CA THR A 171 5.05 -1.33 12.32
C THR A 171 5.62 -2.33 11.32
N VAL A 172 6.34 -1.82 10.33
CA VAL A 172 7.08 -2.60 9.34
C VAL A 172 8.56 -2.55 9.73
N GLU A 173 9.13 -3.71 10.03
CA GLU A 173 10.55 -3.86 10.34
C GLU A 173 11.28 -4.45 9.15
N ILE A 174 12.36 -3.80 8.74
CA ILE A 174 13.16 -4.19 7.58
C ILE A 174 14.57 -4.53 8.06
N SER A 175 14.91 -5.81 8.07
CA SER A 175 16.24 -6.29 8.47
C SER A 175 17.20 -6.38 7.28
N THR A 176 16.71 -6.94 6.16
CA THR A 176 17.50 -7.30 4.98
C THR A 176 16.56 -7.36 3.78
N LEU A 177 16.01 -6.21 3.36
CA LEU A 177 15.07 -6.13 2.24
C LEU A 177 15.65 -6.82 1.00
N LYS A 178 15.15 -8.03 0.70
CA LYS A 178 15.64 -8.82 -0.43
C LYS A 178 14.46 -9.26 -1.28
N VAL A 179 14.50 -8.90 -2.56
CA VAL A 179 13.51 -9.30 -3.55
C VAL A 179 13.92 -10.64 -4.15
N LEU A 180 12.97 -11.57 -4.24
CA LEU A 180 13.18 -12.93 -4.72
C LEU A 180 12.09 -13.32 -5.72
N TYR A 181 12.40 -14.30 -6.58
CA TYR A 181 11.41 -15.01 -7.40
C TYR A 181 11.20 -16.42 -6.83
N LEU A 182 9.95 -16.77 -6.52
CA LEU A 182 9.53 -18.03 -5.88
C LEU A 182 8.65 -18.91 -6.76
#